data_AF-A0A6L8TYW6-F1
#
_entry.id   AF-A0A6L8TYW6-F1
#
_cell.length_a   1.000
_cell.length_b   1.000
_cell.length_c   1.000
_cell.angle_alpha   90.00
_cell.angle_beta   90.00
_cell.angle_gamma   90.00
#
_symmetry.space_group_name_H-M   'P 1'
#
loop_
_entity.id
_entity.type
_entity.pdbx_description
1 polymer ?
#
loop_
_entity_poly.entity_id
_entity_poly.type
_entity_poly.pdbx_seq_one_letter_code
_entity_poly.pdbx_strand_id
1 'polypeptide(L)'
;MMKKITLLFSLIILSACIFNINAQDWPRFLGPNGNSTSPQKGLLRSWPDGGPKVLWTTNVGPGFGGPVIQAGKVYLLDRDDKTGDIMRCFDFNTGKELWNYSYSAPGSVSYPGSRSVPTVDGNRVYSSGPYGDLYCIDINTHKPIWNKNIMKDFGGTKPPVWAISQCPLVYGNLLIVSYSKDPYSGLVAYNKMTGDIVWKTDAIGNETYASPSVAKIAGEDHIVMVFSSTNTFMHKEITNTSKGRIVGLKPQTGQILWEYNNWENMIQTSPALDAGEGRILAVGGYELGTVMIKVEKKADGSYSVNELFRHNEFGDHTKPALLHNGYFYGQFSTNSKRDGLCCMDMNGKVLWKTTRNPLFDKGSMILADGLILATDGRQSLYLIQPDPSGFKPLASAEMLETGQNWAPIALVDGKLLIRDQGKLMCVKVTK
;
A
#
# COMPACT_ATOMS: atom_id res chain seq x y z
N MET A 1 53.58 -35.93 -50.67
CA MET A 1 53.22 -34.49 -50.84
C MET A 1 51.71 -34.40 -50.90
N MET A 2 51.13 -33.33 -50.33
CA MET A 2 49.70 -33.01 -50.20
C MET A 2 49.01 -33.46 -48.89
N LYS A 3 48.79 -32.45 -48.06
CA LYS A 3 48.08 -32.41 -46.78
C LYS A 3 46.58 -32.64 -46.99
N LYS A 4 45.93 -33.40 -46.10
CA LYS A 4 44.52 -33.19 -45.75
C LYS A 4 44.39 -33.24 -44.23
N ILE A 5 44.28 -32.05 -43.66
CA ILE A 5 43.91 -31.81 -42.26
C ILE A 5 42.38 -31.85 -42.24
N THR A 6 41.82 -32.86 -41.57
CA THR A 6 40.38 -32.93 -41.32
C THR A 6 40.12 -32.28 -39.96
N LEU A 7 39.78 -30.99 -39.97
CA LEU A 7 39.27 -30.27 -38.81
C LEU A 7 37.79 -30.64 -38.65
N LEU A 8 37.44 -31.45 -37.64
CA LEU A 8 36.05 -31.61 -37.23
C LEU A 8 35.66 -30.37 -36.41
N PHE A 9 34.77 -29.54 -36.97
CA PHE A 9 34.13 -28.43 -36.28
C PHE A 9 33.15 -28.98 -35.24
N SER A 10 33.50 -28.91 -33.95
CA SER A 10 32.54 -29.03 -32.87
C SER A 10 31.66 -27.78 -32.85
N LEU A 11 30.42 -27.92 -33.32
CA LEU A 11 29.39 -26.90 -33.22
C LEU A 11 28.93 -26.80 -31.76
N ILE A 12 29.60 -25.94 -30.97
CA ILE A 12 29.12 -25.55 -29.64
C ILE A 12 27.91 -24.65 -29.87
N ILE A 13 26.71 -25.23 -29.77
CA ILE A 13 25.47 -24.47 -29.61
C ILE A 13 25.52 -23.86 -28.21
N LEU A 14 26.07 -22.66 -28.13
CA LEU A 14 25.98 -21.81 -26.94
C LEU A 14 24.51 -21.37 -26.86
N SER A 15 23.67 -22.16 -26.18
CA SER A 15 22.33 -21.75 -25.81
C SER A 15 22.47 -20.55 -24.89
N ALA A 16 22.39 -19.35 -25.47
CA ALA A 16 22.28 -18.12 -24.73
C ALA A 16 20.99 -18.22 -23.90
N CYS A 17 21.13 -18.57 -22.62
CA CYS A 17 20.14 -18.21 -21.63
C CYS A 17 20.12 -16.67 -21.63
N ILE A 18 19.26 -16.11 -22.47
CA ILE A 18 18.80 -14.75 -22.33
C ILE A 18 18.11 -14.76 -20.97
N PHE A 19 18.84 -14.36 -19.93
CA PHE A 19 18.22 -13.83 -18.74
C PHE A 19 17.47 -12.61 -19.24
N ASN A 20 16.20 -12.80 -19.57
CA ASN A 20 15.26 -11.69 -19.55
C ASN A 20 15.49 -11.06 -18.19
N ILE A 21 16.01 -9.84 -18.19
CA ILE A 21 15.94 -8.96 -17.03
C ILE A 21 14.45 -8.87 -16.77
N ASN A 22 13.95 -9.74 -15.90
CA ASN A 22 12.55 -9.77 -15.57
C ASN A 22 12.22 -8.40 -15.01
N ALA A 23 11.26 -7.76 -15.67
CA ALA A 23 10.46 -6.69 -15.13
C ALA A 23 10.27 -6.88 -13.63
N GLN A 24 10.56 -5.86 -12.82
CA GLN A 24 10.20 -5.99 -11.41
C GLN A 24 8.68 -5.92 -11.30
N ASP A 25 8.08 -6.99 -10.79
CA ASP A 25 6.66 -7.06 -10.46
C ASP A 25 6.26 -6.03 -9.38
N TRP A 26 4.97 -5.76 -9.29
CA TRP A 26 4.35 -4.94 -8.23
C TRP A 26 3.34 -5.80 -7.46
N PRO A 27 3.78 -6.79 -6.67
CA PRO A 27 2.93 -7.89 -6.23
C PRO A 27 2.01 -7.55 -5.05
N ARG A 28 2.17 -6.40 -4.40
CA ARG A 28 1.47 -6.08 -3.15
C ARG A 28 1.24 -4.58 -2.97
N PHE A 29 0.50 -4.22 -1.93
CA PHE A 29 0.32 -2.83 -1.49
C PHE A 29 1.66 -2.09 -1.34
N LEU A 30 1.72 -0.87 -1.89
CA LEU A 30 2.94 -0.02 -1.92
C LEU A 30 4.14 -0.66 -2.64
N GLY A 31 3.89 -1.67 -3.47
CA GLY A 31 4.88 -2.23 -4.39
C GLY A 31 5.82 -3.26 -3.77
N PRO A 32 6.87 -3.65 -4.51
CA PRO A 32 7.71 -4.80 -4.18
C PRO A 32 8.40 -4.65 -2.83
N ASN A 33 8.78 -3.43 -2.46
CA ASN A 33 9.42 -3.12 -1.19
C ASN A 33 8.43 -2.60 -0.12
N GLY A 34 7.14 -2.43 -0.44
CA GLY A 34 6.14 -1.92 0.49
C GLY A 34 6.32 -0.44 0.89
N ASN A 35 6.98 0.37 0.06
CA ASN A 35 7.34 1.77 0.36
C ASN A 35 7.00 2.74 -0.80
N SER A 36 6.16 2.32 -1.75
CA SER A 36 5.75 3.09 -2.93
C SER A 36 6.93 3.52 -3.82
N THR A 37 7.98 2.71 -3.91
CA THR A 37 9.12 2.95 -4.81
C THR A 37 9.20 1.89 -5.91
N SER A 38 9.66 2.30 -7.09
CA SER A 38 10.02 1.41 -8.20
C SER A 38 11.43 1.72 -8.72
N PRO A 39 12.22 0.70 -9.09
CA PRO A 39 13.52 0.86 -9.74
C PRO A 39 13.38 1.22 -11.23
N GLN A 40 12.15 1.29 -11.77
CA GLN A 40 11.89 1.70 -13.16
C GLN A 40 12.72 2.93 -13.52
N LYS A 41 13.33 2.87 -14.69
CA LYS A 41 14.12 3.95 -15.30
C LYS A 41 13.52 4.40 -16.62
N GLY A 42 13.98 5.54 -17.14
CA GLY A 42 13.57 6.03 -18.45
C GLY A 42 12.15 6.58 -18.46
N LEU A 43 11.68 7.10 -17.32
CA LEU A 43 10.40 7.81 -17.28
C LEU A 43 10.44 9.01 -18.23
N LEU A 44 9.33 9.24 -18.91
CA LEU A 44 9.09 10.47 -19.65
C LEU A 44 9.26 11.65 -18.69
N ARG A 45 9.83 12.75 -19.19
CA ARG A 45 10.05 13.99 -18.42
C ARG A 45 9.03 15.08 -18.78
N SER A 46 8.19 14.81 -19.77
CA SER A 46 7.06 15.63 -20.21
C SER A 46 6.01 14.72 -20.84
N TRP A 47 4.77 15.20 -20.91
CA TRP A 47 3.67 14.55 -21.60
C TRP A 47 3.02 15.54 -22.58
N PRO A 48 2.31 15.05 -23.62
CA PRO A 48 1.34 15.86 -24.34
C PRO A 48 0.24 16.41 -23.40
N ASP A 49 -0.51 17.42 -23.84
CA ASP A 49 -1.59 18.05 -23.05
C ASP A 49 -2.63 17.03 -22.54
N GLY A 50 -2.94 16.01 -23.35
CA GLY A 50 -3.85 14.92 -22.98
C GLY A 50 -3.22 13.84 -22.10
N GLY A 51 -1.99 14.03 -21.62
CA GLY A 51 -1.30 13.09 -20.74
C GLY A 51 -0.52 11.98 -21.45
N PRO A 52 0.03 11.02 -20.67
CA PRO A 52 0.75 9.88 -21.22
C PRO A 52 -0.18 9.01 -22.08
N LYS A 53 0.40 8.29 -23.05
CA LYS A 53 -0.37 7.42 -23.96
C LYS A 53 -1.16 6.37 -23.18
N VAL A 54 -2.49 6.39 -23.31
CA VAL A 54 -3.36 5.30 -22.84
C VAL A 54 -3.13 4.06 -23.70
N LEU A 55 -2.85 2.93 -23.06
CA LEU A 55 -2.67 1.64 -23.71
C LEU A 55 -3.97 0.85 -23.75
N TRP A 56 -4.72 0.86 -22.64
CA TRP A 56 -6.03 0.27 -22.51
C TRP A 56 -6.78 0.84 -21.30
N THR A 57 -8.10 0.68 -21.31
CA THR A 57 -9.00 1.02 -20.21
C THR A 57 -10.03 -0.10 -20.07
N THR A 58 -10.30 -0.51 -18.84
CA THR A 58 -11.27 -1.57 -18.51
C THR A 58 -12.24 -1.08 -17.45
N ASN A 59 -13.53 -1.41 -17.63
CA ASN A 59 -14.56 -1.11 -16.64
C ASN A 59 -14.41 -2.05 -15.44
N VAL A 60 -14.50 -1.49 -14.24
CA VAL A 60 -14.41 -2.20 -12.96
C VAL A 60 -15.46 -1.66 -12.00
N GLY A 61 -15.78 -2.44 -10.97
CA GLY A 61 -16.64 -1.98 -9.87
C GLY A 61 -15.95 -0.95 -8.98
N PRO A 62 -16.73 -0.26 -8.12
CA PRO A 62 -16.20 0.71 -7.16
C PRO A 62 -15.18 0.09 -6.21
N GLY A 63 -14.28 0.93 -5.72
CA GLY A 63 -13.26 0.51 -4.76
C GLY A 63 -12.13 1.51 -4.56
N PHE A 64 -11.51 1.41 -3.39
CA PHE A 64 -10.31 2.16 -3.01
C PHE A 64 -9.06 1.28 -2.95
N GLY A 65 -9.21 -0.03 -3.18
CA GLY A 65 -8.09 -0.95 -3.42
C GLY A 65 -7.49 -0.73 -4.82
N GLY A 66 -6.17 -0.53 -4.86
CA GLY A 66 -5.38 -0.43 -6.09
C GLY A 66 -5.03 -1.79 -6.72
N PRO A 67 -4.53 -1.79 -7.97
CA PRO A 67 -4.09 -2.98 -8.65
C PRO A 67 -2.71 -3.46 -8.16
N VAL A 68 -2.44 -4.75 -8.35
CA VAL A 68 -1.10 -5.34 -8.26
C VAL A 68 -0.79 -6.08 -9.54
N ILE A 69 0.49 -6.17 -9.88
CA ILE A 69 0.98 -6.75 -11.14
C ILE A 69 1.98 -7.85 -10.81
N GLN A 70 1.77 -9.05 -11.33
CA GLN A 70 2.74 -10.13 -11.24
C GLN A 70 2.72 -10.97 -12.51
N ALA A 71 3.90 -11.24 -13.08
CA ALA A 71 4.08 -12.15 -14.22
C ALA A 71 3.11 -11.84 -15.40
N GLY A 72 3.00 -10.57 -15.76
CA GLY A 72 2.17 -10.12 -16.89
C GLY A 72 0.65 -10.14 -16.63
N LYS A 73 0.22 -10.31 -15.37
CA LYS A 73 -1.19 -10.29 -14.97
C LYS A 73 -1.43 -9.16 -13.98
N VAL A 74 -2.60 -8.55 -14.06
CA VAL A 74 -3.09 -7.54 -13.13
C VAL A 74 -4.13 -8.18 -12.22
N TYR A 75 -4.03 -7.96 -10.92
CA TYR A 75 -5.03 -8.39 -9.94
C TYR A 75 -5.63 -7.17 -9.27
N LEU A 76 -6.96 -7.16 -9.16
CA LEU A 76 -7.70 -6.06 -8.57
C LEU A 76 -8.89 -6.62 -7.79
N LEU A 77 -9.10 -6.11 -6.58
CA LEU A 77 -10.33 -6.34 -5.84
C LEU A 77 -11.28 -5.17 -6.12
N ASP A 78 -12.46 -5.45 -6.65
CA ASP A 78 -13.59 -4.51 -6.68
C ASP A 78 -14.82 -5.14 -6.03
N ARG A 79 -15.97 -4.46 -6.11
CA ARG A 79 -17.16 -4.87 -5.38
C ARG A 79 -18.46 -4.53 -6.09
N ASP A 80 -19.41 -5.44 -5.99
CA ASP A 80 -20.84 -5.22 -6.24
C ASP A 80 -21.59 -5.44 -4.92
N ASP A 81 -22.29 -4.43 -4.40
CA ASP A 81 -23.00 -4.52 -3.11
C ASP A 81 -24.11 -5.60 -3.10
N LYS A 82 -24.63 -6.04 -4.26
CA LYS A 82 -25.60 -7.14 -4.35
C LYS A 82 -24.95 -8.51 -4.22
N THR A 83 -23.67 -8.63 -4.54
CA THR A 83 -22.95 -9.91 -4.53
C THR A 83 -21.92 -9.95 -3.42
N GLY A 84 -20.96 -9.03 -3.42
CA GLY A 84 -19.78 -9.03 -2.56
C GLY A 84 -18.57 -8.51 -3.34
N ASP A 85 -17.38 -8.80 -2.82
CA ASP A 85 -16.15 -8.46 -3.56
C ASP A 85 -15.90 -9.45 -4.69
N ILE A 86 -15.20 -8.96 -5.71
CA ILE A 86 -14.84 -9.71 -6.90
C ILE A 86 -13.33 -9.55 -7.09
N MET A 87 -12.60 -10.66 -6.93
CA MET A 87 -11.19 -10.74 -7.31
C MET A 87 -11.12 -10.88 -8.82
N ARG A 88 -10.57 -9.88 -9.50
CA ARG A 88 -10.40 -9.87 -10.96
C ARG A 88 -8.95 -10.08 -11.34
N CYS A 89 -8.74 -10.78 -12.45
CA CYS A 89 -7.45 -10.91 -13.09
C CYS A 89 -7.56 -10.44 -14.56
N PHE A 90 -6.66 -9.55 -14.96
CA PHE A 90 -6.57 -9.04 -16.33
C PHE A 90 -5.21 -9.36 -16.95
N ASP A 91 -5.18 -9.47 -18.27
CA ASP A 91 -3.94 -9.42 -19.03
C ASP A 91 -3.33 -8.02 -18.92
N PHE A 92 -2.07 -7.92 -18.53
CA PHE A 92 -1.40 -6.63 -18.32
C PHE A 92 -1.19 -5.82 -19.59
N ASN A 93 -1.07 -6.49 -20.74
CA ASN A 93 -0.80 -5.83 -22.02
C ASN A 93 -2.08 -5.33 -22.69
N THR A 94 -3.20 -6.01 -22.50
CA THR A 94 -4.45 -5.71 -23.21
C THR A 94 -5.58 -5.21 -22.31
N GLY A 95 -5.49 -5.37 -20.99
CA GLY A 95 -6.57 -5.05 -20.06
C GLY A 95 -7.75 -6.04 -20.12
N LYS A 96 -7.64 -7.11 -20.91
CA LYS A 96 -8.70 -8.11 -21.07
C LYS A 96 -8.84 -8.93 -19.80
N GLU A 97 -10.06 -9.07 -19.28
CA GLU A 97 -10.31 -9.94 -18.14
C GLU A 97 -10.01 -11.40 -18.52
N LEU A 98 -9.15 -12.04 -17.73
CA LEU A 98 -8.75 -13.44 -17.87
C LEU A 98 -9.66 -14.35 -17.04
N TRP A 99 -9.96 -13.92 -15.81
CA TRP A 99 -10.87 -14.59 -14.91
C TRP A 99 -11.31 -13.64 -13.79
N ASN A 100 -12.39 -14.01 -13.11
CA ASN A 100 -12.79 -13.41 -11.86
C ASN A 100 -13.29 -14.48 -10.88
N TYR A 101 -13.26 -14.16 -9.59
CA TYR A 101 -13.84 -14.97 -8.52
C TYR A 101 -14.60 -14.06 -7.56
N SER A 102 -15.87 -14.38 -7.30
CA SER A 102 -16.72 -13.67 -6.35
C SER A 102 -17.22 -14.61 -5.26
N TYR A 103 -17.57 -14.02 -4.12
CA TYR A 103 -18.20 -14.70 -3.00
C TYR A 103 -19.39 -13.90 -2.48
N SER A 104 -20.35 -14.59 -1.88
CA SER A 104 -21.53 -13.95 -1.29
C SER A 104 -21.15 -13.20 -0.02
N ALA A 105 -21.13 -11.88 -0.12
CA ALA A 105 -20.96 -10.94 0.98
C ALA A 105 -21.74 -9.64 0.68
N PRO A 106 -23.07 -9.72 0.45
CA PRO A 106 -23.88 -8.56 0.09
C PRO A 106 -23.93 -7.52 1.21
N GLY A 107 -24.21 -6.28 0.83
CA GLY A 107 -24.31 -5.14 1.73
C GLY A 107 -23.43 -3.98 1.30
N SER A 108 -23.76 -2.81 1.84
CA SER A 108 -23.02 -1.58 1.62
C SER A 108 -22.24 -1.15 2.88
N VAL A 109 -21.22 -0.33 2.65
CA VAL A 109 -20.38 0.28 3.69
C VAL A 109 -20.22 1.77 3.40
N SER A 110 -19.74 2.53 4.38
CA SER A 110 -19.47 3.96 4.21
C SER A 110 -18.47 4.20 3.07
N TYR A 111 -18.90 4.84 1.98
CA TYR A 111 -18.26 4.87 0.64
C TYR A 111 -18.39 3.53 -0.13
N PRO A 112 -18.81 3.51 -1.40
CA PRO A 112 -18.99 2.26 -2.13
C PRO A 112 -17.66 1.56 -2.43
N GLY A 113 -17.69 0.24 -2.63
CA GLY A 113 -16.56 -0.49 -3.20
C GLY A 113 -15.67 -1.27 -2.25
N SER A 114 -14.69 -1.97 -2.81
CA SER A 114 -13.63 -2.66 -2.06
C SER A 114 -12.70 -1.67 -1.34
N ARG A 115 -11.89 -2.17 -0.40
CA ARG A 115 -10.95 -1.34 0.39
C ARG A 115 -9.49 -1.74 0.24
N SER A 116 -9.24 -3.04 0.25
CA SER A 116 -7.89 -3.59 0.37
C SER A 116 -7.25 -3.82 -0.98
N VAL A 117 -5.92 -3.65 -1.03
CA VAL A 117 -5.09 -4.10 -2.15
C VAL A 117 -4.75 -5.58 -1.95
N PRO A 118 -4.98 -6.45 -2.95
CA PRO A 118 -4.57 -7.84 -2.84
C PRO A 118 -3.06 -7.99 -2.85
N THR A 119 -2.58 -9.15 -2.40
CA THR A 119 -1.16 -9.53 -2.47
C THR A 119 -1.02 -10.81 -3.28
N VAL A 120 -0.11 -10.82 -4.25
CA VAL A 120 0.25 -11.99 -5.03
C VAL A 120 1.60 -12.52 -4.53
N ASP A 121 1.70 -13.84 -4.37
CA ASP A 121 2.95 -14.50 -4.02
C ASP A 121 3.00 -15.88 -4.68
N GLY A 122 3.90 -16.03 -5.66
CA GLY A 122 3.96 -17.21 -6.50
C GLY A 122 2.62 -17.49 -7.19
N ASN A 123 2.04 -18.67 -6.94
CA ASN A 123 0.79 -19.10 -7.56
C ASN A 123 -0.48 -18.74 -6.76
N ARG A 124 -0.40 -17.76 -5.85
CA ARG A 124 -1.51 -17.42 -4.94
C ARG A 124 -1.80 -15.93 -4.96
N VAL A 125 -3.08 -15.58 -4.89
CA VAL A 125 -3.54 -14.24 -4.60
C VAL A 125 -4.32 -14.22 -3.28
N TYR A 126 -3.98 -13.28 -2.43
CA TYR A 126 -4.57 -13.06 -1.11
C TYR A 126 -5.37 -11.76 -1.10
N SER A 127 -6.59 -11.79 -0.59
CA SER A 127 -7.45 -10.61 -0.50
C SER A 127 -8.27 -10.59 0.78
N SER A 128 -8.55 -9.39 1.28
CA SER A 128 -9.41 -9.15 2.44
C SER A 128 -10.54 -8.19 2.09
N GLY A 129 -11.78 -8.63 2.22
CA GLY A 129 -12.98 -7.84 2.00
C GLY A 129 -13.35 -6.90 3.16
N PRO A 130 -14.31 -5.98 2.95
CA PRO A 130 -14.74 -5.00 3.95
C PRO A 130 -15.43 -5.65 5.17
N TYR A 131 -15.97 -6.86 5.01
CA TYR A 131 -16.61 -7.65 6.06
C TYR A 131 -15.69 -8.75 6.64
N GLY A 132 -14.40 -8.69 6.33
CA GLY A 132 -13.37 -9.56 6.91
C GLY A 132 -13.17 -10.87 6.18
N ASP A 133 -13.81 -11.06 5.05
CA ASP A 133 -13.65 -12.23 4.20
C ASP A 133 -12.22 -12.28 3.63
N LEU A 134 -11.41 -13.20 4.15
CA LEU A 134 -10.01 -13.39 3.79
C LEU A 134 -9.90 -14.63 2.91
N TYR A 135 -9.39 -14.46 1.70
CA TYR A 135 -9.25 -15.52 0.72
C TYR A 135 -7.81 -15.74 0.29
N CYS A 136 -7.45 -17.00 0.08
CA CYS A 136 -6.30 -17.40 -0.73
C CYS A 136 -6.82 -18.14 -1.96
N ILE A 137 -6.61 -17.56 -3.14
CA ILE A 137 -7.06 -18.12 -4.42
C ILE A 137 -5.85 -18.62 -5.18
N ASP A 138 -5.94 -19.83 -5.72
CA ASP A 138 -4.92 -20.38 -6.62
C ASP A 138 -5.06 -19.75 -8.01
N ILE A 139 -3.96 -19.19 -8.54
CA ILE A 139 -4.00 -18.43 -9.80
C ILE A 139 -4.13 -19.31 -11.05
N ASN A 140 -4.02 -20.64 -10.93
CA ASN A 140 -4.10 -21.56 -12.06
C ASN A 140 -5.51 -22.16 -12.19
N THR A 141 -6.13 -22.48 -11.06
CA THR A 141 -7.48 -23.04 -10.97
C THR A 141 -8.55 -21.97 -10.80
N HIS A 142 -8.16 -20.76 -10.39
CA HIS A 142 -9.03 -19.61 -10.09
C HIS A 142 -10.04 -19.91 -8.97
N LYS A 143 -9.70 -20.84 -8.08
CA LYS A 143 -10.55 -21.28 -6.96
C LYS A 143 -9.85 -21.01 -5.62
N PRO A 144 -10.62 -20.82 -4.53
CA PRO A 144 -10.05 -20.75 -3.19
C PRO A 144 -9.30 -22.04 -2.84
N ILE A 145 -8.10 -21.89 -2.31
CA ILE A 145 -7.39 -22.96 -1.58
C ILE A 145 -7.97 -23.04 -0.17
N TRP A 146 -8.14 -21.88 0.46
CA TRP A 146 -8.76 -21.72 1.77
C TRP A 146 -9.37 -20.32 1.88
N ASN A 147 -10.31 -20.17 2.80
CA ASN A 147 -10.90 -18.89 3.17
C ASN A 147 -11.16 -18.84 4.69
N LYS A 148 -11.20 -17.62 5.24
CA LYS A 148 -11.46 -17.29 6.65
C LYS A 148 -12.34 -16.05 6.74
N ASN A 149 -12.84 -15.73 7.93
CA ASN A 149 -13.45 -14.43 8.16
C ASN A 149 -12.88 -13.79 9.44
N ILE A 150 -11.94 -12.85 9.27
CA ILE A 150 -11.16 -12.28 10.39
C ILE A 150 -11.99 -11.44 11.36
N MET A 151 -13.24 -11.11 11.02
CA MET A 151 -14.16 -10.47 11.96
C MET A 151 -14.85 -11.54 12.81
N LYS A 152 -15.51 -12.50 12.16
CA LYS A 152 -16.30 -13.55 12.82
C LYS A 152 -15.42 -14.49 13.64
N ASP A 153 -14.25 -14.88 13.11
CA ASP A 153 -13.30 -15.80 13.75
C ASP A 153 -12.79 -15.25 15.11
N PHE A 154 -12.88 -13.93 15.31
CA PHE A 154 -12.46 -13.26 16.55
C PHE A 154 -13.63 -12.59 17.29
N GLY A 155 -14.87 -13.02 17.04
CA GLY A 155 -16.05 -12.59 17.80
C GLY A 155 -16.61 -11.22 17.43
N GLY A 156 -16.14 -10.62 16.34
CA GLY A 156 -16.71 -9.39 15.79
C GLY A 156 -18.11 -9.62 15.22
N THR A 157 -19.05 -8.75 15.59
CA THR A 157 -20.46 -8.85 15.15
C THR A 157 -20.87 -7.81 14.12
N LYS A 158 -20.07 -6.75 13.96
CA LYS A 158 -20.30 -5.67 13.00
C LYS A 158 -18.99 -5.12 12.47
N PRO A 159 -18.92 -4.71 11.19
CA PRO A 159 -17.72 -4.07 10.65
C PRO A 159 -17.42 -2.75 11.38
N PRO A 160 -16.16 -2.30 11.38
CA PRO A 160 -15.79 -0.93 11.76
C PRO A 160 -16.51 0.12 10.89
N VAL A 161 -16.54 1.38 11.33
CA VAL A 161 -17.25 2.49 10.66
C VAL A 161 -16.85 2.63 9.19
N TRP A 162 -15.57 2.44 8.88
CA TRP A 162 -15.04 2.51 7.50
C TRP A 162 -14.73 1.13 6.89
N ALA A 163 -15.29 0.08 7.51
CA ALA A 163 -15.06 -1.33 7.20
C ALA A 163 -13.60 -1.79 7.40
N ILE A 164 -13.32 -3.06 7.14
CA ILE A 164 -11.95 -3.59 7.13
C ILE A 164 -11.26 -3.12 5.85
N SER A 165 -10.07 -2.52 5.97
CA SER A 165 -9.33 -1.90 4.86
C SER A 165 -7.87 -2.29 4.77
N GLN A 166 -7.43 -3.17 5.66
CA GLN A 166 -6.05 -3.62 5.73
C GLN A 166 -5.72 -4.52 4.55
N CYS A 167 -4.58 -4.24 3.93
CA CYS A 167 -4.02 -5.07 2.88
C CYS A 167 -3.28 -6.26 3.50
N PRO A 168 -3.51 -7.51 3.05
CA PRO A 168 -2.79 -8.67 3.55
C PRO A 168 -1.28 -8.58 3.29
N LEU A 169 -0.46 -8.73 4.32
CA LEU A 169 1.00 -8.71 4.21
C LEU A 169 1.54 -10.13 4.18
N VAL A 170 2.22 -10.49 3.08
CA VAL A 170 3.03 -11.72 3.03
C VAL A 170 4.42 -11.44 3.58
N TYR A 171 4.84 -12.23 4.57
CA TYR A 171 6.19 -12.23 5.14
C TYR A 171 6.67 -13.67 5.34
N GLY A 172 7.60 -14.13 4.50
CA GLY A 172 8.04 -15.53 4.49
C GLY A 172 6.86 -16.47 4.23
N ASN A 173 6.57 -17.37 5.18
CA ASN A 173 5.43 -18.30 5.13
C ASN A 173 4.14 -17.75 5.79
N LEU A 174 4.16 -16.51 6.26
CA LEU A 174 3.07 -15.89 6.98
C LEU A 174 2.24 -14.99 6.06
N LEU A 175 0.92 -15.03 6.26
CA LEU A 175 0.00 -13.99 5.81
C LEU A 175 -0.51 -13.26 7.05
N ILE A 176 -0.15 -11.99 7.17
CA ILE A 176 -0.43 -11.16 8.33
C ILE A 176 -1.53 -10.17 7.98
N VAL A 177 -2.58 -10.15 8.80
CA VAL A 177 -3.75 -9.29 8.68
C VAL A 177 -4.17 -8.77 10.06
N SER A 178 -5.07 -7.81 10.06
CA SER A 178 -5.59 -7.20 11.27
C SER A 178 -7.09 -6.96 11.14
N TYR A 179 -7.87 -7.45 12.10
CA TYR A 179 -9.23 -6.95 12.34
C TYR A 179 -9.19 -5.73 13.26
N SER A 180 -8.20 -5.67 14.18
CA SER A 180 -7.90 -4.58 15.11
C SER A 180 -9.12 -3.81 15.56
N LYS A 181 -9.82 -4.35 16.55
CA LYS A 181 -10.83 -3.62 17.30
C LYS A 181 -10.89 -4.19 18.70
N ASP A 182 -10.78 -3.35 19.71
CA ASP A 182 -10.97 -3.74 21.10
C ASP A 182 -12.42 -4.23 21.33
N PRO A 183 -12.67 -5.39 21.97
CA PRO A 183 -11.73 -6.31 22.65
C PRO A 183 -11.34 -7.57 21.83
N TYR A 184 -11.48 -7.56 20.51
CA TYR A 184 -11.48 -8.77 19.68
C TYR A 184 -10.07 -9.34 19.40
N SER A 185 -9.24 -8.68 18.58
CA SER A 185 -7.85 -9.09 18.33
C SER A 185 -7.02 -7.93 17.78
N GLY A 186 -5.70 -7.98 17.97
CA GLY A 186 -4.74 -7.06 17.36
C GLY A 186 -4.37 -7.51 15.95
N LEU A 187 -3.30 -8.31 15.84
CA LEU A 187 -2.83 -8.90 14.58
C LEU A 187 -2.97 -10.43 14.60
N VAL A 188 -3.11 -11.01 13.41
CA VAL A 188 -3.17 -12.45 13.20
C VAL A 188 -2.25 -12.81 12.05
N ALA A 189 -1.40 -13.81 12.26
CA ALA A 189 -0.62 -14.43 11.22
C ALA A 189 -1.13 -15.83 10.92
N TYR A 190 -1.49 -16.03 9.67
CA TYR A 190 -1.85 -17.34 9.13
C TYR A 190 -0.65 -17.96 8.42
N ASN A 191 -0.57 -19.27 8.38
CA ASN A 191 0.23 -19.98 7.41
C ASN A 191 -0.37 -19.67 6.03
N LYS A 192 0.39 -18.99 5.17
CA LYS A 192 -0.12 -18.51 3.87
C LYS A 192 -0.59 -19.65 2.95
N MET A 193 -0.14 -20.87 3.19
CA MET A 193 -0.44 -22.05 2.36
C MET A 193 -1.72 -22.75 2.79
N THR A 194 -1.94 -22.87 4.11
CA THR A 194 -3.04 -23.68 4.67
C THR A 194 -4.18 -22.84 5.26
N GLY A 195 -3.90 -21.59 5.63
CA GLY A 195 -4.86 -20.74 6.35
C GLY A 195 -4.96 -21.06 7.84
N ASP A 196 -4.05 -21.88 8.40
CA ASP A 196 -4.00 -22.13 9.84
C ASP A 196 -3.37 -20.96 10.58
N ILE A 197 -3.87 -20.65 11.79
CA ILE A 197 -3.28 -19.61 12.62
C ILE A 197 -1.91 -20.09 13.12
N VAL A 198 -0.87 -19.31 12.87
CA VAL A 198 0.48 -19.52 13.41
C VAL A 198 0.63 -18.78 14.73
N TRP A 199 0.22 -17.52 14.76
CA TRP A 199 0.16 -16.71 15.98
C TRP A 199 -0.92 -15.64 15.86
N LYS A 200 -1.37 -15.16 17.01
CA LYS A 200 -2.25 -13.99 17.15
C LYS A 200 -1.83 -13.18 18.37
N THR A 201 -2.15 -11.90 18.38
CA THR A 201 -1.99 -11.05 19.56
C THR A 201 -3.35 -10.80 20.20
N ASP A 202 -3.33 -10.48 21.49
CA ASP A 202 -4.46 -9.80 22.13
C ASP A 202 -4.71 -8.44 21.46
N ALA A 203 -5.82 -7.78 21.81
CA ALA A 203 -6.08 -6.42 21.37
C ALA A 203 -4.95 -5.49 21.86
N ILE A 204 -4.29 -4.81 20.92
CA ILE A 204 -3.17 -3.92 21.23
C ILE A 204 -3.68 -2.49 21.38
N GLY A 205 -4.58 -1.99 20.54
CA GLY A 205 -5.09 -0.62 20.69
C GLY A 205 -6.55 -0.54 20.29
N ASN A 206 -7.02 0.70 20.11
CA ASN A 206 -8.31 0.93 19.45
C ASN A 206 -8.26 0.46 17.99
N GLU A 207 -9.35 0.65 17.28
CA GLU A 207 -9.41 0.28 15.89
C GLU A 207 -8.33 0.93 15.03
N THR A 208 -7.95 0.26 13.95
CA THR A 208 -7.11 0.86 12.91
C THR A 208 -7.56 0.38 11.55
N TYR A 209 -7.24 1.17 10.54
CA TYR A 209 -7.48 0.95 9.13
C TYR A 209 -6.15 0.82 8.37
N ALA A 210 -5.02 1.01 9.08
CA ALA A 210 -3.67 0.88 8.54
C ALA A 210 -3.29 -0.58 8.30
N SER A 211 -2.62 -0.81 7.17
CA SER A 211 -2.02 -2.12 6.88
C SER A 211 -0.73 -2.30 7.68
N PRO A 212 -0.37 -3.53 8.09
CA PRO A 212 0.92 -3.79 8.69
C PRO A 212 2.05 -3.47 7.70
N SER A 213 3.13 -2.86 8.16
CA SER A 213 4.33 -2.59 7.37
C SER A 213 5.54 -3.33 7.95
N VAL A 214 6.65 -3.34 7.21
CA VAL A 214 7.92 -3.90 7.67
C VAL A 214 8.93 -2.77 7.79
N ALA A 215 9.64 -2.73 8.90
CA ALA A 215 10.76 -1.81 9.11
C ALA A 215 12.00 -2.56 9.59
N LYS A 216 13.17 -2.09 9.19
CA LYS A 216 14.45 -2.65 9.60
C LYS A 216 15.02 -1.90 10.79
N ILE A 217 15.03 -2.54 11.96
CA ILE A 217 15.54 -1.98 13.21
C ILE A 217 16.77 -2.79 13.64
N ALA A 218 17.92 -2.13 13.75
CA ALA A 218 19.19 -2.80 14.12
C ALA A 218 19.52 -4.05 13.26
N GLY A 219 19.17 -4.01 11.97
CA GLY A 219 19.38 -5.12 11.02
C GLY A 219 18.29 -6.18 11.00
N GLU A 220 17.35 -6.15 11.94
CA GLU A 220 16.24 -7.10 12.06
C GLU A 220 14.95 -6.53 11.44
N ASP A 221 14.14 -7.39 10.84
CA ASP A 221 12.84 -7.00 10.31
C ASP A 221 11.78 -7.07 11.40
N HIS A 222 11.04 -5.97 11.56
CA HIS A 222 9.95 -5.83 12.51
C HIS A 222 8.66 -5.59 11.74
N ILE A 223 7.58 -6.28 12.11
CA ILE A 223 6.24 -5.91 11.66
C ILE A 223 5.82 -4.68 12.47
N VAL A 224 5.52 -3.57 11.81
CA VAL A 224 5.06 -2.35 12.45
C VAL A 224 3.57 -2.18 12.22
N MET A 225 2.83 -1.92 13.30
CA MET A 225 1.41 -1.63 13.27
C MET A 225 1.13 -0.33 14.01
N VAL A 226 0.23 0.49 13.45
CA VAL A 226 -0.22 1.75 14.05
C VAL A 226 -1.70 1.65 14.38
N PHE A 227 -2.05 1.97 15.62
CA PHE A 227 -3.40 1.91 16.17
C PHE A 227 -3.93 3.31 16.48
N SER A 228 -5.24 3.50 16.33
CA SER A 228 -5.86 4.81 16.58
C SER A 228 -5.89 5.15 18.07
N SER A 229 -5.90 6.43 18.40
CA SER A 229 -6.38 6.92 19.70
C SER A 229 -7.91 6.86 19.75
N THR A 230 -8.50 7.03 20.94
CA THR A 230 -9.95 7.07 21.09
C THR A 230 -10.56 8.17 20.22
N ASN A 231 -11.58 7.81 19.43
CA ASN A 231 -12.26 8.72 18.53
C ASN A 231 -13.39 9.48 19.25
N THR A 232 -13.04 10.55 19.95
CA THR A 232 -14.01 11.41 20.66
C THR A 232 -14.84 12.29 19.72
N PHE A 233 -14.44 12.44 18.45
CA PHE A 233 -15.21 13.17 17.45
C PHE A 233 -16.51 12.42 17.09
N MET A 234 -16.41 11.11 16.86
CA MET A 234 -17.55 10.25 16.53
C MET A 234 -18.26 9.70 17.78
N HIS A 235 -17.54 9.61 18.91
CA HIS A 235 -18.03 9.01 20.15
C HIS A 235 -17.92 10.00 21.32
N LYS A 236 -18.77 11.03 21.31
CA LYS A 236 -18.78 12.11 22.32
C LYS A 236 -19.15 11.62 23.72
N GLU A 237 -19.77 10.45 23.81
CA GLU A 237 -20.16 9.78 25.04
C GLU A 237 -19.00 9.12 25.78
N ILE A 238 -17.86 8.89 25.11
CA ILE A 238 -16.71 8.22 25.71
C ILE A 238 -15.96 9.19 26.63
N THR A 239 -15.95 8.87 27.92
CA THR A 239 -15.26 9.65 28.95
C THR A 239 -13.85 9.15 29.24
N ASN A 240 -13.58 7.86 29.03
CA ASN A 240 -12.25 7.27 29.18
C ASN A 240 -11.53 7.22 27.83
N THR A 241 -10.50 8.03 27.65
CA THR A 241 -9.76 8.12 26.38
C THR A 241 -8.40 7.44 26.49
N SER A 242 -7.97 6.81 25.40
CA SER A 242 -6.64 6.23 25.25
C SER A 242 -5.93 6.84 24.06
N LYS A 243 -4.60 6.96 24.18
CA LYS A 243 -3.73 7.31 23.06
C LYS A 243 -3.62 6.11 22.11
N GLY A 244 -3.31 6.41 20.87
CA GLY A 244 -2.93 5.43 19.87
C GLY A 244 -1.56 4.84 20.18
N ARG A 245 -1.30 3.69 19.55
CA ARG A 245 -0.08 2.91 19.78
C ARG A 245 0.62 2.65 18.45
N ILE A 246 1.94 2.77 18.41
CA ILE A 246 2.79 2.25 17.34
C ILE A 246 3.60 1.12 17.96
N VAL A 247 3.48 -0.08 17.42
CA VAL A 247 4.16 -1.27 17.95
C VAL A 247 5.02 -1.92 16.89
N GLY A 248 6.15 -2.46 17.30
CA GLY A 248 6.97 -3.36 16.51
C GLY A 248 6.87 -4.78 17.04
N LEU A 249 6.59 -5.74 16.17
CA LEU A 249 6.45 -7.14 16.51
C LEU A 249 7.50 -8.00 15.79
N LYS A 250 7.95 -9.05 16.46
CA LYS A 250 8.78 -10.08 15.85
C LYS A 250 7.94 -10.86 14.82
N PRO A 251 8.29 -10.87 13.52
CA PRO A 251 7.43 -11.42 12.48
C PRO A 251 7.02 -12.88 12.72
N GLN A 252 7.92 -13.71 13.22
CA GLN A 252 7.70 -15.15 13.34
C GLN A 252 6.79 -15.53 14.51
N THR A 253 6.66 -14.68 15.53
CA THR A 253 5.98 -15.05 16.79
C THR A 253 4.87 -14.09 17.20
N GLY A 254 4.79 -12.89 16.61
CA GLY A 254 3.87 -11.85 17.05
C GLY A 254 4.24 -11.26 18.42
N GLN A 255 5.43 -11.54 18.94
CA GLN A 255 5.91 -10.93 20.19
C GLN A 255 6.12 -9.43 19.97
N ILE A 256 5.47 -8.60 20.79
CA ILE A 256 5.74 -7.16 20.82
C ILE A 256 7.16 -6.93 21.35
N LEU A 257 8.00 -6.30 20.54
CA LEU A 257 9.40 -5.98 20.84
C LEU A 257 9.56 -4.59 21.43
N TRP A 258 8.72 -3.66 20.98
CA TRP A 258 8.71 -2.28 21.42
C TRP A 258 7.37 -1.62 21.14
N GLU A 259 7.14 -0.52 21.83
CA GLU A 259 5.91 0.24 21.74
C GLU A 259 6.15 1.73 21.97
N TYR A 260 5.42 2.54 21.22
CA TYR A 260 5.19 3.95 21.47
C TYR A 260 3.68 4.17 21.68
N ASN A 261 3.29 4.77 22.80
CA ASN A 261 1.89 4.89 23.21
C ASN A 261 1.43 6.36 23.35
N ASN A 262 2.12 7.28 22.70
CA ASN A 262 1.79 8.70 22.70
C ASN A 262 1.35 9.18 21.31
N TRP A 263 0.76 8.29 20.50
CA TRP A 263 0.24 8.65 19.20
C TRP A 263 -1.17 9.21 19.33
N GLU A 264 -1.46 10.32 18.69
CA GLU A 264 -2.79 10.92 18.68
C GLU A 264 -3.26 10.87 17.24
N ASN A 265 -3.97 9.81 16.83
CA ASN A 265 -4.72 9.79 15.58
C ASN A 265 -6.02 9.03 15.78
N MET A 266 -7.17 9.69 15.75
CA MET A 266 -8.48 9.06 15.99
C MET A 266 -8.91 8.10 14.89
N ILE A 267 -8.36 8.22 13.67
CA ILE A 267 -8.67 7.34 12.54
C ILE A 267 -7.37 7.06 11.78
N GLN A 268 -6.61 6.08 12.27
CA GLN A 268 -5.37 5.68 11.63
C GLN A 268 -5.63 4.87 10.37
N THR A 269 -5.21 5.41 9.21
CA THR A 269 -5.36 4.73 7.90
C THR A 269 -4.02 4.48 7.21
N SER A 270 -3.04 5.38 7.36
CA SER A 270 -1.71 5.16 6.79
C SER A 270 -0.92 4.11 7.60
N PRO A 271 -0.24 3.16 6.95
CA PRO A 271 0.86 2.41 7.57
C PRO A 271 1.98 3.31 8.07
N ALA A 272 2.83 2.76 8.94
CA ALA A 272 4.10 3.38 9.30
C ALA A 272 5.13 3.22 8.16
N LEU A 273 5.98 4.23 7.98
CA LEU A 273 7.09 4.24 7.04
C LEU A 273 8.41 4.00 7.78
N ASP A 274 9.23 3.08 7.27
CA ASP A 274 10.63 2.97 7.65
C ASP A 274 11.44 4.13 7.03
N ALA A 275 11.95 5.02 7.89
CA ALA A 275 12.75 6.17 7.52
C ALA A 275 14.27 5.94 7.72
N GLY A 276 14.68 4.68 7.91
CA GLY A 276 16.06 4.27 8.07
C GLY A 276 16.66 4.55 9.44
N GLU A 277 17.74 3.84 9.78
CA GLU A 277 18.48 3.99 11.05
C GLU A 277 17.59 3.87 12.30
N GLY A 278 16.58 2.99 12.24
CA GLY A 278 15.63 2.79 13.31
C GLY A 278 14.56 3.88 13.42
N ARG A 279 14.50 4.86 12.51
CA ARG A 279 13.47 5.89 12.49
C ARG A 279 12.19 5.36 11.83
N ILE A 280 11.06 5.58 12.48
CA ILE A 280 9.73 5.24 11.98
C ILE A 280 8.92 6.52 11.90
N LEU A 281 8.37 6.82 10.73
CA LEU A 281 7.43 7.92 10.53
C LEU A 281 6.01 7.36 10.50
N ALA A 282 5.14 7.88 11.35
CA ALA A 282 3.70 7.70 11.23
C ALA A 282 3.05 9.02 10.84
N VAL A 283 2.09 8.92 9.92
CA VAL A 283 1.29 10.05 9.46
C VAL A 283 -0.20 9.72 9.61
N GLY A 284 -1.01 10.76 9.72
CA GLY A 284 -2.44 10.67 9.91
C GLY A 284 -3.17 11.87 9.33
N GLY A 285 -4.42 11.64 8.94
CA GLY A 285 -5.37 12.71 8.63
C GLY A 285 -6.02 13.29 9.90
N TYR A 286 -7.20 13.89 9.74
CA TYR A 286 -8.09 14.27 10.85
C TYR A 286 -7.46 15.13 11.96
N GLU A 287 -6.70 16.17 11.59
CA GLU A 287 -6.09 17.16 12.49
C GLU A 287 -4.94 16.68 13.39
N LEU A 288 -4.30 15.58 13.01
CA LEU A 288 -3.39 14.89 13.92
C LEU A 288 -1.96 14.72 13.37
N GLY A 289 -1.80 14.77 12.04
CA GLY A 289 -0.53 15.08 11.40
C GLY A 289 0.49 13.98 11.44
N THR A 290 1.63 14.20 12.11
CA THR A 290 2.78 13.30 12.04
C THR A 290 3.52 13.15 13.37
N VAL A 291 4.12 11.98 13.56
CA VAL A 291 5.14 11.69 14.57
C VAL A 291 6.29 10.94 13.91
N MET A 292 7.51 11.28 14.29
CA MET A 292 8.66 10.42 14.04
C MET A 292 9.21 9.90 15.36
N ILE A 293 9.39 8.58 15.44
CA ILE A 293 10.03 7.92 16.56
C ILE A 293 11.35 7.29 16.10
N LYS A 294 12.29 7.11 17.01
CA LYS A 294 13.51 6.33 16.81
C LYS A 294 13.53 5.15 17.75
N VAL A 295 13.70 3.97 17.19
CA VAL A 295 13.80 2.71 17.90
C VAL A 295 15.25 2.21 17.85
N GLU A 296 15.80 1.90 19.02
CA GLU A 296 17.20 1.47 19.15
C GLU A 296 17.27 0.20 20.00
N LYS A 297 18.07 -0.76 19.53
CA LYS A 297 18.35 -1.99 20.27
C LYS A 297 19.42 -1.70 21.33
N LYS A 298 19.12 -2.01 22.57
CA LYS A 298 20.04 -1.87 23.71
C LYS A 298 20.97 -3.08 23.81
N ALA A 299 22.03 -2.94 24.60
CA ALA A 299 23.00 -4.00 24.85
C ALA A 299 22.40 -5.25 25.51
N ASP A 300 21.32 -5.09 26.30
CA ASP A 300 20.58 -6.19 26.92
C ASP A 300 19.59 -6.90 25.97
N GLY A 301 19.54 -6.48 24.71
CA GLY A 301 18.64 -7.03 23.68
C GLY A 301 17.23 -6.44 23.68
N SER A 302 16.86 -5.60 24.65
CA SER A 302 15.61 -4.84 24.63
C SER A 302 15.68 -3.65 23.67
N TYR A 303 14.55 -2.98 23.46
CA TYR A 303 14.45 -1.83 22.56
C TYR A 303 14.04 -0.57 23.35
N SER A 304 14.70 0.57 23.08
CA SER A 304 14.20 1.90 23.48
C SER A 304 13.44 2.55 22.34
N VAL A 305 12.47 3.38 22.68
CA VAL A 305 11.69 4.17 21.74
C VAL A 305 11.71 5.63 22.17
N ASN A 306 12.21 6.51 21.31
CA ASN A 306 12.31 7.95 21.55
C ASN A 306 11.47 8.71 20.52
N GLU A 307 10.61 9.62 20.96
CA GLU A 307 9.96 10.59 20.08
C GLU A 307 10.99 11.62 19.61
N LEU A 308 11.14 11.78 18.29
CA LEU A 308 12.04 12.80 17.72
C LEU A 308 11.29 14.13 17.53
N PHE A 309 10.08 14.05 16.96
CA PHE A 309 9.18 15.18 16.81
C PHE A 309 7.74 14.71 16.62
N ARG A 310 6.80 15.62 16.86
CA ARG A 310 5.37 15.44 16.60
C ARG A 310 4.71 16.80 16.35
N HIS A 311 3.92 16.91 15.29
CA HIS A 311 3.18 18.13 14.96
C HIS A 311 2.08 17.87 13.91
N ASN A 312 1.12 18.79 13.80
CA ASN A 312 0.05 18.77 12.80
C ASN A 312 0.35 19.73 11.63
N GLU A 313 1.57 19.75 11.09
CA GLU A 313 1.88 20.57 9.91
C GLU A 313 2.17 19.75 8.65
N PHE A 314 2.36 18.43 8.81
CA PHE A 314 2.60 17.47 7.75
C PHE A 314 1.81 16.20 8.03
N GLY A 315 1.43 15.48 6.98
CA GLY A 315 0.76 14.20 7.10
C GLY A 315 0.30 13.67 5.76
N ASP A 316 -0.53 12.64 5.82
CA ASP A 316 -1.27 12.07 4.71
C ASP A 316 -2.51 11.38 5.30
N HIS A 317 -3.61 11.37 4.54
CA HIS A 317 -4.85 10.78 5.03
C HIS A 317 -4.81 9.24 4.99
N THR A 318 -4.27 8.64 3.92
CA THR A 318 -4.52 7.22 3.60
C THR A 318 -3.27 6.41 3.26
N LYS A 319 -2.15 7.05 2.92
CA LYS A 319 -0.91 6.38 2.49
C LYS A 319 0.27 6.91 3.29
N PRO A 320 1.38 6.16 3.39
CA PRO A 320 2.57 6.72 4.01
C PRO A 320 3.17 7.80 3.11
N ALA A 321 3.96 8.70 3.71
CA ALA A 321 4.76 9.64 2.94
C ALA A 321 5.79 8.91 2.06
N LEU A 322 6.20 9.54 0.96
CA LEU A 322 7.36 9.10 0.18
C LEU A 322 8.64 9.68 0.80
N LEU A 323 9.65 8.86 1.04
CA LEU A 323 10.99 9.32 1.43
C LEU A 323 11.90 9.36 0.20
N HIS A 324 12.47 10.52 -0.09
CA HIS A 324 13.46 10.69 -1.15
C HIS A 324 14.56 11.66 -0.70
N ASN A 325 15.81 11.20 -0.73
CA ASN A 325 17.00 12.00 -0.44
C ASN A 325 16.91 12.82 0.88
N GLY A 326 16.34 12.24 1.94
CA GLY A 326 16.19 12.90 3.24
C GLY A 326 14.99 13.84 3.35
N TYR A 327 14.07 13.81 2.40
CA TYR A 327 12.83 14.59 2.44
C TYR A 327 11.60 13.70 2.30
N PHE A 328 10.56 14.03 3.04
CA PHE A 328 9.25 13.40 2.98
C PHE A 328 8.30 14.19 2.10
N TYR A 329 7.54 13.49 1.27
CA TYR A 329 6.45 14.04 0.47
C TYR A 329 5.13 13.38 0.86
N GLY A 330 4.13 14.19 1.20
CA GLY A 330 2.82 13.75 1.74
C GLY A 330 1.66 14.50 1.08
N GLN A 331 0.54 13.82 0.77
CA GLN A 331 -0.67 14.50 0.31
C GLN A 331 -1.57 14.82 1.51
N PHE A 332 -1.48 16.05 2.03
CA PHE A 332 -2.08 16.45 3.30
C PHE A 332 -3.34 17.30 3.16
N SER A 333 -4.11 17.12 2.08
CA SER A 333 -5.51 17.53 2.08
C SER A 333 -6.36 16.41 2.66
N THR A 334 -7.11 16.76 3.71
CA THR A 334 -7.96 15.85 4.48
C THR A 334 -9.37 16.42 4.53
N ASN A 335 -10.26 15.88 5.35
CA ASN A 335 -11.61 16.43 5.47
C ASN A 335 -11.59 17.89 5.98
N SER A 336 -10.68 18.20 6.90
CA SER A 336 -10.58 19.48 7.60
C SER A 336 -9.37 20.32 7.19
N LYS A 337 -8.45 19.76 6.39
CA LYS A 337 -7.21 20.41 5.94
C LYS A 337 -7.11 20.49 4.43
N ARG A 338 -6.41 21.50 3.91
CA ARG A 338 -6.25 21.78 2.47
C ARG A 338 -4.80 22.17 2.15
N ASP A 339 -3.85 21.38 2.64
CA ASP A 339 -2.41 21.68 2.53
C ASP A 339 -1.80 21.16 1.23
N GLY A 340 -2.50 20.29 0.50
CA GLY A 340 -2.04 19.75 -0.76
C GLY A 340 -0.82 18.85 -0.63
N LEU A 341 0.03 18.83 -1.65
CA LEU A 341 1.31 18.14 -1.56
C LEU A 341 2.24 18.97 -0.67
N CYS A 342 2.86 18.30 0.29
CA CYS A 342 3.75 18.90 1.27
C CYS A 342 5.13 18.28 1.16
N CYS A 343 6.17 19.05 1.49
CA CYS A 343 7.53 18.56 1.69
C CYS A 343 7.99 18.85 3.12
N MET A 344 8.62 17.87 3.77
CA MET A 344 9.15 17.97 5.13
C MET A 344 10.55 17.36 5.20
N ASP A 345 11.46 17.92 5.98
CA ASP A 345 12.79 17.34 6.20
C ASP A 345 12.81 16.26 7.32
N MET A 346 13.96 15.61 7.51
CA MET A 346 14.15 14.60 8.56
C MET A 346 13.99 15.12 10.01
N ASN A 347 13.97 16.44 10.21
CA ASN A 347 13.82 17.07 11.53
C ASN A 347 12.38 17.51 11.81
N GLY A 348 11.44 17.22 10.89
CA GLY A 348 10.04 17.62 11.03
C GLY A 348 9.74 19.04 10.55
N LYS A 349 10.69 19.73 9.92
CA LYS A 349 10.44 21.07 9.38
C LYS A 349 9.72 20.96 8.04
N VAL A 350 8.51 21.50 7.97
CA VAL A 350 7.79 21.63 6.70
C VAL A 350 8.41 22.74 5.86
N LEU A 351 8.78 22.40 4.63
CA LEU A 351 9.50 23.29 3.71
C LEU A 351 8.54 24.05 2.79
N TRP A 352 7.51 23.36 2.28
CA TRP A 352 6.50 23.96 1.42
C TRP A 352 5.23 23.11 1.36
N LYS A 353 4.15 23.74 0.87
CA LYS A 353 2.80 23.18 0.69
C LYS A 353 2.19 23.73 -0.60
N THR A 354 1.55 22.91 -1.42
CA THR A 354 0.82 23.41 -2.61
C THR A 354 -0.53 24.01 -2.27
N THR A 355 -1.06 23.73 -1.07
CA THR A 355 -2.36 24.20 -0.59
C THR A 355 -3.51 23.77 -1.51
N ARG A 356 -4.21 24.73 -2.14
CA ARG A 356 -5.33 24.47 -3.04
C ARG A 356 -4.93 24.39 -4.51
N ASN A 357 -3.67 24.67 -4.84
CA ASN A 357 -3.21 24.73 -6.23
C ASN A 357 -1.84 24.06 -6.43
N PRO A 358 -1.81 22.77 -6.78
CA PRO A 358 -2.93 21.82 -6.80
C PRO A 358 -3.32 21.31 -5.40
N LEU A 359 -4.53 20.75 -5.27
CA LEU A 359 -5.13 20.39 -3.99
C LEU A 359 -4.71 19.02 -3.41
N PHE A 360 -4.36 18.02 -4.22
CA PHE A 360 -3.95 16.67 -3.76
C PHE A 360 -4.78 16.09 -2.58
N ASP A 361 -5.99 15.63 -2.85
CA ASP A 361 -6.98 15.18 -1.85
C ASP A 361 -7.08 13.64 -1.75
N LYS A 362 -6.21 13.04 -0.93
CA LYS A 362 -6.13 11.58 -0.69
C LYS A 362 -5.78 10.77 -1.93
N GLY A 363 -5.12 11.38 -2.91
CA GLY A 363 -4.58 10.68 -4.08
C GLY A 363 -3.50 9.67 -3.70
N SER A 364 -2.84 9.10 -4.70
CA SER A 364 -1.71 8.18 -4.50
C SER A 364 -0.47 8.70 -5.18
N MET A 365 0.68 8.19 -4.76
CA MET A 365 1.96 8.54 -5.35
C MET A 365 2.97 7.41 -5.22
N ILE A 366 3.85 7.31 -6.22
CA ILE A 366 5.02 6.43 -6.23
C ILE A 366 6.25 7.20 -6.68
N LEU A 367 7.41 6.80 -6.17
CA LEU A 367 8.71 7.32 -6.57
C LEU A 367 9.39 6.33 -7.53
N ALA A 368 9.74 6.79 -8.73
CA ALA A 368 10.47 6.01 -9.72
C ALA A 368 11.34 6.91 -10.59
N ASP A 369 12.53 6.45 -10.98
CA ASP A 369 13.47 7.23 -11.79
C ASP A 369 13.77 8.66 -11.28
N GLY A 370 13.74 8.85 -9.95
CA GLY A 370 13.93 10.16 -9.31
C GLY A 370 12.77 11.15 -9.51
N LEU A 371 11.59 10.67 -9.93
CA LEU A 371 10.36 11.45 -10.09
C LEU A 371 9.23 10.85 -9.25
N ILE A 372 8.26 11.69 -8.92
CA ILE A 372 7.01 11.27 -8.33
C ILE A 372 5.94 11.22 -9.44
N LEU A 373 5.29 10.07 -9.58
CA LEU A 373 4.03 9.93 -10.32
C LEU A 373 2.91 9.97 -9.28
N ALA A 374 1.94 10.87 -9.43
CA ALA A 374 0.89 11.07 -8.42
C ALA A 374 -0.50 11.28 -9.02
N THR A 375 -1.50 10.57 -8.52
CA THR A 375 -2.90 10.99 -8.69
C THR A 375 -3.23 12.06 -7.65
N ASP A 376 -4.09 12.99 -8.01
CA ASP A 376 -4.43 14.15 -7.18
C ASP A 376 -5.60 13.94 -6.22
N GLY A 377 -6.15 12.73 -6.16
CA GLY A 377 -7.35 12.47 -5.37
C GLY A 377 -8.67 12.77 -6.08
N ARG A 378 -8.61 13.40 -7.27
CA ARG A 378 -9.75 13.91 -8.02
C ARG A 378 -9.86 13.34 -9.44
N GLN A 379 -9.00 13.79 -10.36
CA GLN A 379 -9.08 13.43 -11.78
C GLN A 379 -7.73 13.41 -12.50
N SER A 380 -6.72 14.04 -11.91
CA SER A 380 -5.47 14.33 -12.61
C SER A 380 -4.37 13.36 -12.21
N LEU A 381 -3.52 13.06 -13.19
CA LEU A 381 -2.22 12.45 -13.00
C LEU A 381 -1.13 13.52 -13.13
N TYR A 382 -0.16 13.51 -12.23
CA TYR A 382 0.97 14.43 -12.19
C TYR A 382 2.30 13.68 -12.33
N LEU A 383 3.24 14.31 -13.03
CA LEU A 383 4.66 14.01 -13.01
C LEU A 383 5.38 15.13 -12.27
N ILE A 384 6.09 14.82 -11.20
CA ILE A 384 6.67 15.82 -10.30
C ILE A 384 8.14 15.51 -10.10
N GLN A 385 8.96 16.55 -10.20
CA GLN A 385 10.35 16.50 -9.74
C GLN A 385 10.36 16.78 -8.22
N PRO A 386 10.72 15.81 -7.37
CA PRO A 386 10.85 16.06 -5.94
C PRO A 386 11.98 17.06 -5.69
N ASP A 387 11.66 18.15 -5.00
CA ASP A 387 12.64 19.19 -4.66
C ASP A 387 12.28 19.88 -3.33
N PRO A 388 13.21 19.99 -2.37
CA PRO A 388 12.95 20.65 -1.09
C PRO A 388 12.75 22.17 -1.20
N SER A 389 13.14 22.81 -2.31
CA SER A 389 12.98 24.25 -2.50
C SER A 389 11.57 24.67 -2.94
N GLY A 390 10.74 23.74 -3.41
CA GLY A 390 9.39 24.04 -3.85
C GLY A 390 8.75 22.94 -4.71
N PHE A 391 7.45 23.07 -4.96
CA PHE A 391 6.72 22.19 -5.86
C PHE A 391 7.15 22.40 -7.32
N LYS A 392 7.63 21.32 -7.98
CA LYS A 392 8.11 21.34 -9.37
C LYS A 392 7.36 20.31 -10.23
N PRO A 393 6.12 20.61 -10.68
CA PRO A 393 5.43 19.75 -11.64
C PRO A 393 6.13 19.82 -13.00
N LEU A 394 6.38 18.66 -13.59
CA LEU A 394 6.94 18.55 -14.94
C LEU A 394 5.83 18.38 -16.00
N ALA A 395 4.75 17.70 -15.64
CA ALA A 395 3.57 17.52 -16.47
C ALA A 395 2.35 17.17 -15.61
N SER A 396 1.15 17.40 -16.15
CA SER A 396 -0.11 16.96 -15.57
C SER A 396 -1.16 16.77 -16.66
N ALA A 397 -2.09 15.84 -16.46
CA ALA A 397 -3.23 15.66 -17.34
C ALA A 397 -4.44 15.10 -16.58
N GLU A 398 -5.64 15.45 -17.01
CA GLU A 398 -6.90 14.90 -16.50
C GLU A 398 -7.13 13.54 -17.18
N MET A 399 -6.92 12.45 -16.44
CA MET A 399 -6.92 11.07 -16.97
C MET A 399 -8.04 10.21 -16.40
N LEU A 400 -8.66 10.64 -15.31
CA LEU A 400 -9.70 9.89 -14.59
C LEU A 400 -10.97 10.74 -14.50
N GLU A 401 -12.09 10.10 -14.22
CA GLU A 401 -13.34 10.83 -13.99
C GLU A 401 -13.23 11.72 -12.75
N THR A 402 -13.90 12.89 -12.77
CA THR A 402 -13.99 13.75 -11.59
C THR A 402 -14.61 12.98 -10.44
N GLY A 403 -13.83 12.71 -9.39
CA GLY A 403 -14.36 11.94 -8.27
C GLY A 403 -13.31 11.55 -7.26
N GLN A 404 -13.46 10.37 -6.66
CA GLN A 404 -12.53 9.86 -5.65
C GLN A 404 -11.60 8.84 -6.31
N ASN A 405 -10.35 9.23 -6.59
CA ASN A 405 -9.31 8.34 -7.14
C ASN A 405 -8.24 7.98 -6.09
N TRP A 406 -8.69 7.64 -4.88
CA TRP A 406 -7.82 7.39 -3.72
C TRP A 406 -7.07 6.05 -3.78
N ALA A 407 -7.24 5.27 -4.83
CA ALA A 407 -6.62 3.96 -4.93
C ALA A 407 -5.09 4.07 -5.09
N PRO A 408 -4.31 3.18 -4.45
CA PRO A 408 -2.91 3.00 -4.76
C PRO A 408 -2.67 2.73 -6.25
N ILE A 409 -1.54 3.22 -6.79
CA ILE A 409 -1.13 3.02 -8.19
C ILE A 409 0.01 1.99 -8.29
N ALA A 410 0.17 1.37 -9.45
CA ALA A 410 1.17 0.32 -9.68
C ALA A 410 1.95 0.55 -10.99
N LEU A 411 3.26 0.30 -10.98
CA LEU A 411 4.15 0.55 -12.12
C LEU A 411 5.03 -0.67 -12.39
N VAL A 412 4.92 -1.21 -13.60
CA VAL A 412 5.77 -2.29 -14.14
C VAL A 412 6.04 -1.99 -15.62
N ASP A 413 7.27 -2.22 -16.09
CA ASP A 413 7.66 -2.05 -17.50
C ASP A 413 7.25 -0.72 -18.14
N GLY A 414 7.36 0.35 -17.35
CA GLY A 414 7.02 1.69 -17.80
C GLY A 414 5.53 1.89 -18.11
N LYS A 415 4.67 1.00 -17.63
CA LYS A 415 3.22 1.08 -17.69
C LYS A 415 2.67 1.31 -16.29
N LEU A 416 2.00 2.44 -16.10
CA LEU A 416 1.38 2.82 -14.85
C LEU A 416 -0.09 2.43 -14.90
N LEU A 417 -0.57 1.73 -13.87
CA LEU A 417 -1.97 1.47 -13.64
C LEU A 417 -2.54 2.48 -12.64
N ILE A 418 -3.61 3.15 -13.06
CA ILE A 418 -4.38 4.10 -12.25
C ILE A 418 -5.86 3.73 -12.33
N ARG A 419 -6.65 4.04 -11.29
CA ARG A 419 -8.08 3.77 -11.30
C ARG A 419 -8.89 4.85 -10.60
N ASP A 420 -10.16 4.92 -10.97
CA ASP A 420 -11.22 5.59 -10.23
C ASP A 420 -12.27 4.55 -9.76
N GLN A 421 -13.50 5.00 -9.49
CA GLN A 421 -14.60 4.17 -9.04
C GLN A 421 -15.23 3.29 -10.13
N GLY A 422 -14.92 3.52 -11.40
CA GLY A 422 -15.53 2.78 -12.52
C GLY A 422 -14.55 2.23 -13.54
N LYS A 423 -13.30 2.71 -13.56
CA LYS A 423 -12.32 2.37 -14.59
C LYS A 423 -10.96 2.06 -14.00
N LEU A 424 -10.30 1.06 -14.57
CA LEU A 424 -8.86 0.81 -14.45
C LEU A 424 -8.21 1.18 -15.80
N MET A 425 -7.19 2.03 -15.75
CA MET A 425 -6.50 2.54 -16.93
C MET A 425 -5.02 2.21 -16.86
N CYS A 426 -4.45 1.83 -18.01
CA CYS A 426 -3.02 1.61 -18.19
C CYS A 426 -2.42 2.67 -19.11
N VAL A 427 -1.40 3.38 -18.63
CA VAL A 427 -0.74 4.46 -19.37
C VAL A 427 0.76 4.22 -19.49
N LYS A 428 1.33 4.49 -20.67
CA LYS A 428 2.78 4.39 -20.91
C LYS A 428 3.49 5.64 -20.39
N VAL A 429 4.34 5.47 -19.37
CA VAL A 429 5.08 6.56 -18.71
C VAL A 429 6.59 6.55 -19.01
N THR A 430 7.03 5.71 -19.94
CA THR A 430 8.44 5.62 -20.39
C THR A 430 8.56 5.91 -21.90
N LYS A 431 9.80 6.17 -22.33
CA LYS A 431 10.13 6.46 -23.75
C LYS A 431 9.73 5.31 -24.69
#